data_AF-A0A8X7RKZ5-F1
#
_entry.id   AF-A0A8X7RKZ5-F1
#
_cell.length_a   1.000
_cell.length_b   1.000
_cell.length_c   1.000
_cell.angle_alpha   90.00
_cell.angle_beta   90.00
_cell.angle_gamma   90.00
#
_symmetry.space_group_name_H-M   'P 1'
#
loop_
_entity.id
_entity.type
_entity.pdbx_description
1 polymer ?
#
loop_
_entity_poly.entity_id
_entity_poly.type
_entity_poly.pdbx_seq_one_letter_code
_entity_poly.pdbx_strand_id
1 'polypeptide(L)'
;MEEVLLSQIAAEEESASLLRGFCTDAENEAESILEKADAFCLEETGKWNSRCEDVEFRKVELDIESVIVDNVRLSLNDTLEGSVEQEMKEKEMLRKKKEHLSEELEELLALVKAKEKEIEENDSQIKAVEERINSVVSGYKELQTSMDKMFSDLQAGLSQVDTETEDLSRKKKDVDEFVASEKERGVKLRELVSVSADEANEYEEVIKLRETLMSYVSKTREERAKLVSIEEKLSEEVQRLQEEVSSTRESLKEQSSRKSIIQQNITSFMDKIMFIEKRMPELEAEKKVAASTRNFKEAGRIAAELKSLNLEKDKIQIETGQANAELEKAEQEIEETIKRLQELEGLIFSKEKELSVSRFQRLRIDSGTAKAERSAALELSDLEEANLLLEEAQEAESEAEKLKLTCGLKEEEDGEDEAKECFVSMELIATFGLKKLQELAESVPS
;
A
#
# COMPACT_ATOMS: atom_id res chain seq x y z
N MET A 1 15.52 2.99 11.99
CA MET A 1 14.81 3.17 10.71
C MET A 1 14.30 1.88 10.10
N GLU A 2 15.14 0.85 9.88
CA GLU A 2 14.66 -0.40 9.26
C GLU A 2 13.52 -1.09 10.03
N GLU A 3 13.65 -1.24 11.34
CA GLU A 3 12.58 -1.78 12.21
C GLU A 3 11.31 -0.92 12.21
N VAL A 4 11.46 0.40 12.08
CA VAL A 4 10.34 1.34 12.00
C VAL A 4 9.58 1.14 10.69
N LEU A 5 10.31 1.02 9.56
CA LEU A 5 9.72 0.78 8.26
C LEU A 5 9.01 -0.58 8.19
N LEU A 6 9.60 -1.64 8.76
CA LEU A 6 8.95 -2.94 8.86
C LEU A 6 7.66 -2.89 9.68
N SER A 7 7.66 -2.14 10.78
CA SER A 7 6.47 -1.94 11.61
C SER A 7 5.39 -1.15 10.86
N GLN A 8 5.79 -0.16 10.05
CA GLN A 8 4.90 0.62 9.21
C GLN A 8 4.27 -0.24 8.11
N ILE A 9 5.07 -1.06 7.41
CA ILE A 9 4.57 -2.01 6.40
C ILE A 9 3.54 -2.95 7.03
N ALA A 10 3.82 -3.54 8.20
CA ALA A 10 2.89 -4.42 8.89
C ALA A 10 1.56 -3.71 9.26
N ALA A 11 1.63 -2.45 9.70
CA ALA A 11 0.43 -1.66 10.00
C ALA A 11 -0.39 -1.35 8.74
N GLU A 12 0.26 -1.11 7.60
CA GLU A 12 -0.39 -0.90 6.31
C GLU A 12 -1.00 -2.19 5.76
N GLU A 13 -0.34 -3.33 5.93
CA GLU A 13 -0.89 -4.65 5.59
C GLU A 13 -2.15 -4.96 6.40
N GLU A 14 -2.13 -4.67 7.70
CA GLU A 14 -3.31 -4.80 8.56
C GLU A 14 -4.43 -3.84 8.11
N SER A 15 -4.09 -2.59 7.78
CA SER A 15 -5.05 -1.59 7.29
C SER A 15 -5.70 -2.01 5.98
N ALA A 16 -4.92 -2.48 5.00
CA ALA A 16 -5.43 -3.00 3.74
C ALA A 16 -6.34 -4.21 3.97
N SER A 17 -5.95 -5.13 4.87
CA SER A 17 -6.75 -6.30 5.23
C SER A 17 -8.09 -5.93 5.88
N LEU A 18 -8.07 -4.95 6.79
CA LEU A 18 -9.28 -4.43 7.44
C LEU A 18 -10.20 -3.74 6.44
N LEU A 19 -9.65 -2.93 5.52
CA LEU A 19 -10.43 -2.30 4.44
C LEU A 19 -11.05 -3.35 3.52
N ARG A 20 -10.34 -4.41 3.14
CA ARG A 20 -10.91 -5.53 2.35
C ARG A 20 -12.04 -6.25 3.09
N GLY A 21 -11.86 -6.49 4.39
CA GLY A 21 -12.91 -7.05 5.25
C GLY A 21 -14.14 -6.15 5.29
N PHE A 22 -13.92 -4.85 5.53
CA PHE A 22 -14.98 -3.84 5.51
C PHE A 22 -15.73 -3.79 4.18
N CYS A 23 -15.03 -3.80 3.04
CA CYS A 23 -15.65 -3.81 1.71
C CYS A 23 -16.55 -5.03 1.54
N THR A 24 -16.10 -6.20 1.97
CA THR A 24 -16.87 -7.45 1.87
C THR A 24 -18.14 -7.37 2.72
N ASP A 25 -18.02 -6.92 3.97
CA ASP A 25 -19.15 -6.80 4.90
C ASP A 25 -20.15 -5.74 4.43
N ALA A 26 -19.66 -4.58 3.97
CA ALA A 26 -20.49 -3.48 3.49
C ALA A 26 -21.22 -3.82 2.18
N GLU A 27 -20.59 -4.58 1.27
CA GLU A 27 -21.25 -5.07 0.05
C GLU A 27 -22.37 -6.07 0.38
N ASN A 28 -22.09 -7.04 1.26
CA ASN A 28 -23.09 -8.01 1.73
C ASN A 28 -24.26 -7.32 2.44
N GLU A 29 -23.99 -6.31 3.26
CA GLU A 29 -25.03 -5.54 3.93
C GLU A 29 -25.82 -4.71 2.90
N ALA A 30 -25.16 -4.05 1.93
CA ALA A 30 -25.84 -3.33 0.86
C ALA A 30 -26.79 -4.23 0.05
N GLU A 31 -26.36 -5.45 -0.27
CA GLU A 31 -27.21 -6.46 -0.92
C GLU A 31 -28.39 -6.85 -0.03
N SER A 32 -28.13 -7.18 1.25
CA SER A 32 -29.18 -7.54 2.21
C SER A 32 -30.24 -6.46 2.39
N ILE A 33 -29.82 -5.19 2.38
CA ILE A 33 -30.73 -4.03 2.50
C ILE A 33 -31.65 -3.94 1.31
N LEU A 34 -31.10 -4.09 0.11
CA LEU A 34 -31.88 -4.03 -1.12
C LEU A 34 -32.84 -5.21 -1.20
N GLU A 35 -32.41 -6.42 -0.86
CA GLU A 35 -33.28 -7.59 -0.79
C GLU A 35 -34.42 -7.40 0.22
N LYS A 36 -34.13 -6.87 1.42
CA LYS A 36 -35.15 -6.57 2.44
C LYS A 36 -36.12 -5.49 1.97
N ALA A 37 -35.63 -4.44 1.32
CA ALA A 37 -36.45 -3.36 0.80
C ALA A 37 -37.37 -3.84 -0.34
N ASP A 38 -36.85 -4.66 -1.26
CA ASP A 38 -37.65 -5.24 -2.35
C ASP A 38 -38.67 -6.26 -1.82
N ALA A 39 -38.30 -7.10 -0.85
CA ALA A 39 -39.22 -8.02 -0.19
C ALA A 39 -40.35 -7.27 0.54
N PHE A 40 -40.02 -6.21 1.30
CA PHE A 40 -40.99 -5.36 1.97
C PHE A 40 -41.92 -4.66 0.97
N CYS A 41 -41.37 -4.10 -0.11
CA CYS A 41 -42.14 -3.48 -1.18
C CYS A 41 -43.11 -4.48 -1.81
N LEU A 42 -42.66 -5.70 -2.13
CA LEU A 42 -43.48 -6.73 -2.74
C LEU A 42 -44.62 -7.17 -1.81
N GLU A 43 -44.33 -7.37 -0.53
CA GLU A 43 -45.34 -7.71 0.48
C GLU A 43 -46.38 -6.60 0.65
N GLU A 44 -45.94 -5.35 0.88
CA GLU A 44 -46.85 -4.23 1.11
C GLU A 44 -47.60 -3.83 -0.16
N THR A 45 -47.01 -3.94 -1.35
CA THR A 45 -47.71 -3.71 -2.63
C THR A 45 -48.78 -4.78 -2.85
N GLY A 46 -48.51 -6.05 -2.51
CA GLY A 46 -49.51 -7.11 -2.55
C GLY A 46 -50.71 -6.82 -1.64
N LYS A 47 -50.45 -6.40 -0.39
CA LYS A 47 -51.50 -5.98 0.54
C LYS A 47 -52.25 -4.73 0.07
N TRP A 48 -51.54 -3.76 -0.50
CA TRP A 48 -52.14 -2.54 -1.03
C TRP A 48 -53.08 -2.84 -2.21
N ASN A 49 -52.65 -3.67 -3.17
CA ASN A 49 -53.48 -4.09 -4.30
C ASN A 49 -54.78 -4.77 -3.81
N SER A 50 -54.67 -5.74 -2.90
CA SER A 50 -55.85 -6.43 -2.35
C SER A 50 -56.82 -5.46 -1.66
N ARG A 51 -56.31 -4.52 -0.84
CA ARG A 51 -57.17 -3.53 -0.17
C ARG A 51 -57.77 -2.51 -1.13
N CYS A 52 -57.04 -2.13 -2.16
CA CYS A 52 -57.50 -1.23 -3.21
C CYS A 52 -58.65 -1.89 -4.00
N GLU A 53 -58.49 -3.16 -4.37
CA GLU A 53 -59.55 -3.96 -5.00
C GLU A 53 -60.82 -4.03 -4.13
N ASP A 54 -60.67 -4.26 -2.82
CA ASP A 54 -61.80 -4.28 -1.87
C ASP A 54 -62.51 -2.93 -1.74
N VAL A 55 -61.77 -1.82 -1.78
CA VAL A 55 -62.31 -0.45 -1.71
C VAL A 55 -63.00 -0.08 -3.03
N GLU A 56 -62.38 -0.36 -4.18
CA GLU A 56 -62.98 -0.12 -5.49
C GLU A 56 -64.25 -0.96 -5.71
N PHE A 57 -64.26 -2.23 -5.27
CA PHE A 57 -65.46 -3.05 -5.31
C PHE A 57 -66.60 -2.43 -4.49
N ARG A 58 -66.33 -2.03 -3.23
CA ARG A 58 -67.33 -1.38 -2.37
C ARG A 58 -67.79 -0.04 -2.91
N LYS A 59 -66.90 0.73 -3.55
CA LYS A 59 -67.26 1.99 -4.20
C LYS A 59 -68.25 1.77 -5.35
N VAL A 60 -67.97 0.81 -6.22
CA VAL A 60 -68.87 0.44 -7.33
C VAL A 60 -70.21 -0.08 -6.80
N GLU A 61 -70.19 -0.88 -5.73
CA GLU A 61 -71.41 -1.36 -5.06
C GLU A 61 -72.25 -0.20 -4.52
N LEU A 62 -71.65 0.72 -3.77
CA LEU A 62 -72.31 1.91 -3.24
C LEU A 62 -72.81 2.86 -4.34
N ASP A 63 -72.07 3.01 -5.44
CA ASP A 63 -72.50 3.81 -6.59
C ASP A 63 -73.79 3.23 -7.23
N ILE A 64 -73.84 1.90 -7.38
CA ILE A 64 -75.04 1.21 -7.88
C ILE A 64 -76.21 1.40 -6.91
N GLU A 65 -75.98 1.21 -5.61
CA GLU A 65 -77.01 1.38 -4.57
C GLU A 65 -77.51 2.83 -4.50
N SER A 66 -76.62 3.81 -4.62
CA SER A 66 -76.98 5.24 -4.65
C SER A 66 -77.90 5.55 -5.83
N VAL A 67 -77.57 5.05 -7.02
CA VAL A 67 -78.43 5.24 -8.22
C VAL A 67 -79.81 4.61 -8.02
N ILE A 68 -79.88 3.43 -7.39
CA ILE A 68 -81.15 2.77 -7.09
C ILE A 68 -81.96 3.61 -6.09
N VAL A 69 -81.35 4.02 -4.98
CA VAL A 69 -82.02 4.83 -3.93
C VAL A 69 -82.50 6.17 -4.49
N ASP A 70 -81.70 6.86 -5.29
CA ASP A 70 -82.10 8.12 -5.93
C ASP A 70 -83.25 7.93 -6.92
N ASN A 71 -83.23 6.87 -7.74
CA ASN A 71 -84.31 6.56 -8.67
C ASN A 71 -85.62 6.22 -7.95
N VAL A 72 -85.56 5.44 -6.87
CA VAL A 72 -86.75 5.10 -6.08
C VAL A 72 -87.29 6.35 -5.37
N ARG A 73 -86.42 7.22 -4.82
CA ARG A 73 -86.83 8.49 -4.20
C ARG A 73 -87.55 9.40 -5.20
N LEU A 74 -87.01 9.56 -6.41
CA LEU A 74 -87.63 10.38 -7.46
C LEU A 74 -88.98 9.80 -7.88
N SER A 75 -89.04 8.50 -8.20
CA SER A 75 -90.28 7.84 -8.60
C SER A 75 -91.36 7.89 -7.51
N LEU A 76 -90.98 7.80 -6.24
CA LEU A 76 -91.92 7.89 -5.12
C LEU A 76 -92.53 9.29 -4.99
N ASN A 77 -91.71 10.33 -5.13
CA ASN A 77 -92.16 11.72 -5.10
C ASN A 77 -93.15 11.99 -6.24
N ASP A 78 -92.82 11.56 -7.46
CA ASP A 78 -93.68 11.72 -8.64
C ASP A 78 -95.02 10.99 -8.47
N THR A 79 -95.00 9.79 -7.87
CA THR A 79 -96.22 8.98 -7.64
C THR A 79 -97.12 9.57 -6.55
N LEU A 80 -96.53 10.07 -5.47
CA LEU A 80 -97.28 10.72 -4.38
C LEU A 80 -97.98 11.99 -4.88
N GLU A 81 -97.27 12.85 -5.61
CA GLU A 81 -97.81 14.10 -6.15
C GLU A 81 -98.99 13.81 -7.10
N GLY A 82 -98.85 12.83 -7.99
CA GLY A 82 -99.93 12.39 -8.88
C GLY A 82 -101.15 11.81 -8.16
N SER A 83 -100.95 10.98 -7.13
CA SER A 83 -102.05 10.37 -6.37
C SER A 83 -102.82 11.39 -5.53
N VAL A 84 -102.12 12.32 -4.87
CA VAL A 84 -102.75 13.37 -4.05
C VAL A 84 -103.56 14.32 -4.93
N GLU A 85 -103.03 14.65 -6.12
CA GLU A 85 -103.72 15.56 -7.02
C GLU A 85 -104.99 14.95 -7.64
N GLN A 86 -105.00 13.64 -7.90
CA GLN A 86 -106.17 12.92 -8.40
C GLN A 86 -107.31 12.90 -7.37
N GLU A 87 -107.02 12.59 -6.11
CA GLU A 87 -108.00 12.53 -5.03
C GLU A 87 -108.54 13.94 -4.67
N MET A 88 -107.71 14.99 -4.79
CA MET A 88 -108.13 16.38 -4.60
C MET A 88 -109.10 16.85 -5.69
N LYS A 89 -108.92 16.42 -6.94
CA LYS A 89 -109.85 16.72 -8.05
C LYS A 89 -111.22 16.03 -7.86
N GLU A 90 -111.24 14.83 -7.30
CA GLU A 90 -112.48 14.11 -6.96
C GLU A 90 -113.27 14.81 -5.84
N LYS A 91 -112.57 15.29 -4.80
CA LYS A 91 -113.16 16.11 -3.72
C LYS A 91 -113.82 17.39 -4.24
N GLU A 92 -113.18 18.09 -5.17
CA GLU A 92 -113.68 19.36 -5.73
C GLU A 92 -114.94 19.16 -6.60
N MET A 93 -115.03 18.04 -7.32
CA MET A 93 -116.21 17.66 -8.12
C MET A 93 -117.46 17.39 -7.28
N LEU A 94 -117.30 16.66 -6.16
CA LEU A 94 -118.40 16.39 -5.23
C LEU A 94 -118.91 17.67 -4.54
N ARG A 95 -118.03 18.66 -4.33
CA ARG A 95 -118.40 19.97 -3.77
C ARG A 95 -119.26 20.80 -4.73
N LYS A 96 -119.02 20.75 -6.03
CA LYS A 96 -119.81 21.48 -7.04
C LYS A 96 -121.22 20.90 -7.23
N LYS A 97 -121.38 19.58 -7.00
CA LYS A 97 -122.70 18.91 -7.00
C LYS A 97 -123.61 19.38 -5.84
N LYS A 98 -123.03 19.89 -4.76
CA LYS A 98 -123.72 20.42 -3.57
C LYS A 98 -124.44 21.76 -3.83
N GLU A 99 -123.96 22.56 -4.76
CA GLU A 99 -124.41 23.95 -4.96
C GLU A 99 -125.66 24.03 -5.86
N HIS A 100 -125.83 23.09 -6.78
CA HIS A 100 -126.93 23.07 -7.75
C HIS A 100 -128.29 22.64 -7.16
N LEU A 101 -128.30 21.91 -6.04
CA LEU A 101 -129.52 21.38 -5.41
C LEU A 101 -130.24 22.39 -4.48
N SER A 102 -129.73 23.62 -4.37
CA SER A 102 -130.30 24.67 -3.50
C SER A 102 -131.58 25.32 -4.07
N GLU A 103 -131.94 25.08 -5.34
CA GLU A 103 -133.01 25.81 -6.04
C GLU A 103 -134.36 25.06 -6.09
N GLU A 104 -134.42 23.76 -5.82
CA GLU A 104 -135.65 22.93 -5.96
C GLU A 104 -136.46 22.76 -4.64
N LEU A 105 -136.15 23.56 -3.60
CA LEU A 105 -136.44 23.29 -2.17
C LEU A 105 -137.92 23.24 -1.73
N GLU A 106 -138.93 23.59 -2.54
CA GLU A 106 -140.33 23.63 -2.09
C GLU A 106 -141.15 22.36 -2.43
N GLU A 107 -140.79 21.58 -3.46
CA GLU A 107 -141.36 20.24 -3.72
C GLU A 107 -140.66 19.12 -2.91
N LEU A 108 -139.49 19.44 -2.34
CA LEU A 108 -138.57 18.52 -1.67
C LEU A 108 -138.94 18.12 -0.24
N LEU A 109 -139.98 18.68 0.40
CA LEU A 109 -140.29 18.40 1.83
C LEU A 109 -140.72 16.94 2.14
N ALA A 110 -141.21 16.18 1.15
CA ALA A 110 -141.45 14.74 1.29
C ALA A 110 -140.24 13.87 0.89
N LEU A 111 -139.33 14.42 0.08
CA LEU A 111 -138.09 13.79 -0.35
C LEU A 111 -136.93 14.04 0.66
N VAL A 112 -137.06 15.04 1.55
CA VAL A 112 -136.14 15.35 2.66
C VAL A 112 -135.85 14.13 3.54
N LYS A 113 -136.86 13.33 3.92
CA LYS A 113 -136.64 12.10 4.72
C LYS A 113 -135.93 10.98 3.97
N ALA A 114 -136.05 10.93 2.63
CA ALA A 114 -135.30 9.99 1.81
C ALA A 114 -133.85 10.46 1.60
N LYS A 115 -133.63 11.78 1.53
CA LYS A 115 -132.33 12.42 1.36
C LYS A 115 -131.50 12.52 2.65
N GLU A 116 -132.10 12.57 3.84
CA GLU A 116 -131.38 12.43 5.12
C GLU A 116 -130.60 11.11 5.18
N LYS A 117 -131.19 10.01 4.68
CA LYS A 117 -130.54 8.70 4.58
C LYS A 117 -129.41 8.67 3.53
N GLU A 118 -129.55 9.44 2.45
CA GLU A 118 -128.52 9.58 1.39
C GLU A 118 -127.38 10.52 1.82
N ILE A 119 -127.63 11.50 2.69
CA ILE A 119 -126.59 12.33 3.33
C ILE A 119 -125.76 11.48 4.28
N GLU A 120 -126.41 10.64 5.09
CA GLU A 120 -125.70 9.72 5.98
C GLU A 120 -124.87 8.68 5.21
N GLU A 121 -125.35 8.23 4.04
CA GLU A 121 -124.60 7.41 3.08
C GLU A 121 -123.40 8.17 2.49
N ASN A 122 -123.59 9.43 2.06
CA ASN A 122 -122.52 10.25 1.48
C ASN A 122 -121.45 10.65 2.51
N ASP A 123 -121.84 10.97 3.74
CA ASP A 123 -120.90 11.23 4.84
C ASP A 123 -120.10 9.95 5.19
N SER A 124 -120.74 8.78 5.08
CA SER A 124 -120.05 7.49 5.22
C SER A 124 -119.05 7.26 4.07
N GLN A 125 -119.38 7.64 2.83
CA GLN A 125 -118.46 7.56 1.69
C GLN A 125 -117.29 8.53 1.79
N ILE A 126 -117.53 9.77 2.24
CA ILE A 126 -116.48 10.77 2.50
C ILE A 126 -115.52 10.26 3.56
N LYS A 127 -116.06 9.74 4.68
CA LYS A 127 -115.24 9.18 5.75
C LYS A 127 -114.42 7.98 5.28
N ALA A 128 -114.97 7.12 4.42
CA ALA A 128 -114.25 6.01 3.81
C ALA A 128 -113.13 6.47 2.85
N VAL A 129 -113.30 7.60 2.15
CA VAL A 129 -112.23 8.22 1.35
C VAL A 129 -111.15 8.80 2.27
N GLU A 130 -111.53 9.50 3.35
CA GLU A 130 -110.57 10.06 4.31
C GLU A 130 -109.75 8.97 5.02
N GLU A 131 -110.37 7.85 5.39
CA GLU A 131 -109.67 6.68 5.95
C GLU A 131 -108.69 6.07 4.92
N ARG A 132 -109.08 6.00 3.64
CA ARG A 132 -108.17 5.58 2.54
C ARG A 132 -107.00 6.55 2.35
N ILE A 133 -107.26 7.85 2.32
CA ILE A 133 -106.21 8.89 2.22
C ILE A 133 -105.24 8.75 3.39
N ASN A 134 -105.74 8.65 4.62
CA ASN A 134 -104.90 8.52 5.80
C ASN A 134 -104.06 7.22 5.77
N SER A 135 -104.64 6.10 5.30
CA SER A 135 -103.91 4.84 5.13
C SER A 135 -102.81 4.93 4.07
N VAL A 136 -103.05 5.64 2.96
CA VAL A 136 -102.04 5.86 1.92
C VAL A 136 -100.94 6.76 2.46
N VAL A 137 -101.29 7.89 3.07
CA VAL A 137 -100.32 8.84 3.64
C VAL A 137 -99.46 8.19 4.72
N SER A 138 -100.03 7.35 5.59
CA SER A 138 -99.24 6.62 6.60
C SER A 138 -98.26 5.64 5.97
N GLY A 139 -98.68 4.89 4.95
CA GLY A 139 -97.81 3.95 4.23
C GLY A 139 -96.64 4.64 3.52
N TYR A 140 -96.90 5.78 2.87
CA TYR A 140 -95.83 6.59 2.24
C TYR A 140 -94.88 7.20 3.25
N LYS A 141 -95.38 7.62 4.42
CA LYS A 141 -94.54 8.17 5.48
C LYS A 141 -93.60 7.13 6.08
N GLU A 142 -94.06 5.91 6.29
CA GLU A 142 -93.20 4.79 6.72
C GLU A 142 -92.13 4.49 5.66
N LEU A 143 -92.51 4.43 4.39
CA LEU A 143 -91.57 4.20 3.29
C LEU A 143 -90.53 5.34 3.16
N GLN A 144 -90.96 6.60 3.34
CA GLN A 144 -90.07 7.76 3.36
C GLN A 144 -89.04 7.65 4.50
N THR A 145 -89.46 7.31 5.73
CA THR A 145 -88.52 7.14 6.85
C THR A 145 -87.53 5.99 6.62
N SER A 146 -87.96 4.91 5.96
CA SER A 146 -87.08 3.81 5.54
C SER A 146 -86.06 4.28 4.50
N MET A 147 -86.50 5.07 3.52
CA MET A 147 -85.65 5.65 2.47
C MET A 147 -84.62 6.64 3.04
N ASP A 148 -85.03 7.53 3.95
CA ASP A 148 -84.15 8.48 4.60
C ASP A 148 -83.07 7.77 5.43
N LYS A 149 -83.42 6.64 6.06
CA LYS A 149 -82.46 5.78 6.74
C LYS A 149 -81.48 5.15 5.76
N MET A 150 -81.96 4.55 4.66
CA MET A 150 -81.09 3.97 3.62
C MET A 150 -80.13 5.02 3.03
N PHE A 151 -80.61 6.23 2.77
CA PHE A 151 -79.77 7.33 2.29
C PHE A 151 -78.71 7.74 3.31
N SER A 152 -79.07 7.81 4.60
CA SER A 152 -78.12 8.14 5.67
C SER A 152 -77.06 7.05 5.85
N ASP A 153 -77.44 5.78 5.76
CA ASP A 153 -76.53 4.64 5.84
C ASP A 153 -75.58 4.61 4.63
N LEU A 154 -76.06 4.89 3.41
CA LEU A 154 -75.23 5.05 2.21
C LEU A 154 -74.23 6.22 2.35
N GLN A 155 -74.68 7.36 2.86
CA GLN A 155 -73.82 8.52 3.07
C GLN A 155 -72.70 8.23 4.07
N ALA A 156 -72.99 7.45 5.12
CA ALA A 156 -72.00 6.98 6.07
C ALA A 156 -71.00 6.01 5.42
N GLY A 157 -71.48 5.07 4.59
CA GLY A 157 -70.65 4.13 3.84
C GLY A 157 -69.70 4.83 2.85
N LEU A 158 -70.19 5.85 2.15
CA LEU A 158 -69.37 6.64 1.21
C LEU A 158 -68.28 7.44 1.95
N SER A 159 -68.63 8.06 3.08
CA SER A 159 -67.66 8.74 3.93
C SER A 159 -66.58 7.79 4.47
N GLN A 160 -66.96 6.55 4.80
CA GLN A 160 -66.01 5.53 5.23
C GLN A 160 -65.05 5.14 4.08
N VAL A 161 -65.57 4.90 2.88
CA VAL A 161 -64.75 4.61 1.69
C VAL A 161 -63.77 5.74 1.37
N ASP A 162 -64.18 7.00 1.50
CA ASP A 162 -63.28 8.15 1.34
C ASP A 162 -62.14 8.13 2.35
N THR A 163 -62.43 7.89 3.64
CA THR A 163 -61.38 7.81 4.68
C THR A 163 -60.42 6.64 4.45
N GLU A 164 -60.92 5.47 4.04
CA GLU A 164 -60.08 4.30 3.72
C GLU A 164 -59.20 4.56 2.49
N THR A 165 -59.71 5.29 1.50
CA THR A 165 -58.97 5.70 0.30
C THR A 165 -57.83 6.65 0.64
N GLU A 166 -58.08 7.65 1.50
CA GLU A 166 -57.05 8.57 1.99
C GLU A 166 -55.96 7.85 2.80
N ASP A 167 -56.35 6.94 3.69
CA ASP A 167 -55.41 6.15 4.48
C ASP A 167 -54.57 5.20 3.62
N LEU A 168 -55.15 4.58 2.58
CA LEU A 168 -54.41 3.77 1.60
C LEU A 168 -53.43 4.62 0.78
N SER A 169 -53.81 5.85 0.41
CA SER A 169 -52.93 6.79 -0.29
C SER A 169 -51.74 7.19 0.59
N ARG A 170 -51.99 7.50 1.87
CA ARG A 170 -50.94 7.81 2.84
C ARG A 170 -49.99 6.62 3.03
N LYS A 171 -50.54 5.43 3.24
CA LYS A 171 -49.72 4.22 3.43
C LYS A 171 -48.87 3.88 2.21
N LYS A 172 -49.40 4.08 1.00
CA LYS A 172 -48.62 3.93 -0.24
C LYS A 172 -47.43 4.89 -0.28
N LYS A 173 -47.67 6.15 0.06
CA LYS A 173 -46.62 7.17 0.13
C LYS A 173 -45.54 6.80 1.16
N ASP A 174 -45.93 6.33 2.34
CA ASP A 174 -44.99 5.91 3.39
C ASP A 174 -44.11 4.73 2.93
N VAL A 175 -44.68 3.76 2.20
CA VAL A 175 -43.93 2.63 1.62
C VAL A 175 -42.96 3.11 0.53
N ASP A 176 -43.42 3.99 -0.36
CA ASP A 176 -42.58 4.56 -1.42
C ASP A 176 -41.39 5.35 -0.84
N GLU A 177 -41.61 6.14 0.21
CA GLU A 177 -40.56 6.89 0.91
C GLU A 177 -39.56 5.96 1.62
N PHE A 178 -40.03 4.90 2.29
CA PHE A 178 -39.16 3.90 2.92
C PHE A 178 -38.26 3.20 1.89
N VAL A 179 -38.84 2.74 0.77
CA VAL A 179 -38.09 2.07 -0.29
C VAL A 179 -37.06 3.01 -0.92
N ALA A 180 -37.41 4.28 -1.13
CA ALA A 180 -36.47 5.29 -1.64
C ALA A 180 -35.29 5.49 -0.67
N SER A 181 -35.56 5.61 0.62
CA SER A 181 -34.54 5.77 1.67
C SER A 181 -33.58 4.57 1.75
N GLU A 182 -34.12 3.34 1.73
CA GLU A 182 -33.28 2.13 1.82
C GLU A 182 -32.44 1.91 0.55
N LYS A 183 -32.98 2.24 -0.63
CA LYS A 183 -32.21 2.23 -1.88
C LYS A 183 -31.07 3.25 -1.86
N GLU A 184 -31.33 4.47 -1.38
CA GLU A 184 -30.31 5.49 -1.20
C GLU A 184 -29.21 5.04 -0.22
N ARG A 185 -29.61 4.39 0.89
CA ARG A 185 -28.67 3.83 1.86
C ARG A 185 -27.80 2.73 1.25
N GLY A 186 -28.38 1.84 0.43
CA GLY A 186 -27.63 0.83 -0.31
C GLY A 186 -26.63 1.43 -1.31
N VAL A 187 -27.01 2.49 -2.03
CA VAL A 187 -26.09 3.21 -2.94
C VAL A 187 -24.93 3.83 -2.17
N LYS A 188 -25.20 4.53 -1.07
CA LYS A 188 -24.16 5.13 -0.22
C LYS A 188 -23.18 4.10 0.33
N LEU A 189 -23.66 2.91 0.71
CA LEU A 189 -22.78 1.81 1.14
C LEU A 189 -21.87 1.33 0.01
N ARG A 190 -22.40 1.15 -1.22
CA ARG A 190 -21.56 0.77 -2.36
C ARG A 190 -20.54 1.83 -2.76
N GLU A 191 -20.89 3.11 -2.67
CA GLU A 191 -19.93 4.20 -2.88
C GLU A 191 -18.78 4.11 -1.88
N LEU A 192 -19.09 3.85 -0.61
CA LEU A 192 -18.10 3.64 0.44
C LEU A 192 -17.23 2.39 0.18
N VAL A 193 -17.83 1.29 -0.27
CA VAL A 193 -17.11 0.08 -0.70
C VAL A 193 -16.11 0.41 -1.81
N SER A 194 -16.51 1.18 -2.82
CA SER A 194 -15.61 1.58 -3.90
C SER A 194 -14.42 2.38 -3.39
N VAL A 195 -14.66 3.41 -2.55
CA VAL A 195 -13.60 4.25 -2.00
C VAL A 195 -12.66 3.45 -1.10
N SER A 196 -13.19 2.60 -0.23
CA SER A 196 -12.39 1.73 0.64
C SER A 196 -11.61 0.66 -0.14
N ALA A 197 -12.15 0.17 -1.26
CA ALA A 197 -11.44 -0.75 -2.14
C ALA A 197 -10.28 -0.08 -2.87
N ASP A 198 -10.48 1.15 -3.35
CA ASP A 198 -9.42 1.96 -3.96
C ASP A 198 -8.31 2.27 -2.94
N GLU A 199 -8.67 2.66 -1.71
CA GLU A 199 -7.71 2.89 -0.62
C GLU A 199 -6.93 1.62 -0.25
N ALA A 200 -7.60 0.46 -0.19
CA ALA A 200 -6.93 -0.82 0.04
C ALA A 200 -5.92 -1.16 -1.08
N ASN A 201 -6.27 -0.89 -2.35
CA ASN A 201 -5.35 -1.08 -3.47
C ASN A 201 -4.14 -0.14 -3.37
N GLU A 202 -4.33 1.13 -2.97
CA GLU A 202 -3.23 2.07 -2.76
C GLU A 202 -2.27 1.59 -1.67
N TYR A 203 -2.77 1.09 -0.53
CA TYR A 203 -1.91 0.49 0.50
C TYR A 203 -1.13 -0.71 -0.03
N GLU A 204 -1.77 -1.62 -0.77
CA GLU A 204 -1.10 -2.78 -1.38
C GLU A 204 0.02 -2.37 -2.35
N GLU A 205 -0.13 -1.28 -3.10
CA GLU A 205 0.91 -0.74 -3.97
C GLU A 205 2.05 -0.08 -3.17
N VAL A 206 1.72 0.71 -2.14
CA VAL A 206 2.70 1.33 -1.24
C VAL A 206 3.58 0.28 -0.56
N ILE A 207 2.97 -0.80 -0.04
CA ILE A 207 3.68 -1.91 0.60
C ILE A 207 4.69 -2.51 -0.38
N LYS A 208 4.27 -2.87 -1.60
CA LYS A 208 5.15 -3.46 -2.62
C LYS A 208 6.34 -2.55 -2.96
N LEU A 209 6.10 -1.25 -3.11
CA LEU A 209 7.16 -0.27 -3.39
C LEU A 209 8.13 -0.17 -2.22
N ARG A 210 7.64 -0.11 -0.99
CA ARG A 210 8.47 -0.04 0.22
C ARG A 210 9.31 -1.29 0.41
N GLU A 211 8.75 -2.47 0.23
CA GLU A 211 9.50 -3.73 0.28
C GLU A 211 10.61 -3.78 -0.78
N THR A 212 10.30 -3.36 -2.01
CA THR A 212 11.25 -3.33 -3.12
C THR A 212 12.41 -2.38 -2.85
N LEU A 213 12.10 -1.13 -2.46
CA LEU A 213 13.09 -0.11 -2.12
C LEU A 213 13.91 -0.49 -0.89
N MET A 214 13.28 -1.05 0.15
CA MET A 214 13.95 -1.54 1.34
C MET A 214 14.94 -2.67 0.99
N SER A 215 14.53 -3.62 0.15
CA SER A 215 15.41 -4.69 -0.35
C SER A 215 16.63 -4.13 -1.09
N TYR A 216 16.44 -3.08 -1.91
CA TYR A 216 17.55 -2.39 -2.57
C TYR A 216 18.52 -1.74 -1.57
N VAL A 217 18.01 -1.02 -0.56
CA VAL A 217 18.87 -0.42 0.49
C VAL A 217 19.62 -1.51 1.27
N SER A 218 18.99 -2.65 1.56
CA SER A 218 19.66 -3.76 2.23
C SER A 218 20.79 -4.36 1.39
N LYS A 219 20.62 -4.48 0.06
CA LYS A 219 21.68 -4.95 -0.85
C LYS A 219 22.88 -4.00 -0.86
N THR A 220 22.66 -2.69 -0.99
CA THR A 220 23.75 -1.70 -0.98
C THR A 220 24.51 -1.68 0.35
N ARG A 221 23.81 -1.84 1.48
CA ARG A 221 24.45 -2.02 2.81
C ARG A 221 25.28 -3.30 2.89
N GLU A 222 24.80 -4.41 2.33
CA GLU A 222 25.54 -5.68 2.29
C GLU A 222 26.79 -5.58 1.43
N GLU A 223 26.70 -4.93 0.26
CA GLU A 223 27.85 -4.63 -0.62
C GLU A 223 28.90 -3.79 0.07
N ARG A 224 28.48 -2.70 0.75
CA ARG A 224 29.36 -1.89 1.58
C ARG A 224 30.08 -2.72 2.65
N ALA A 225 29.35 -3.58 3.37
CA ALA A 225 29.93 -4.43 4.41
C ALA A 225 30.94 -5.45 3.83
N LYS A 226 30.68 -6.00 2.64
CA LYS A 226 31.63 -6.85 1.91
C LYS A 226 32.90 -6.09 1.56
N LEU A 227 32.79 -4.85 1.06
CA LEU A 227 33.95 -4.02 0.72
C LEU A 227 34.80 -3.69 1.96
N VAL A 228 34.18 -3.36 3.09
CA VAL A 228 34.91 -3.16 4.37
C VAL A 228 35.69 -4.42 4.76
N SER A 229 35.05 -5.58 4.69
CA SER A 229 35.71 -6.87 5.02
C SER A 229 36.88 -7.20 4.07
N ILE A 230 36.77 -6.83 2.79
CA ILE A 230 37.84 -7.00 1.81
C ILE A 230 39.00 -6.02 2.12
N GLU A 231 38.69 -4.76 2.39
CA GLU A 231 39.67 -3.73 2.74
C GLU A 231 40.47 -4.10 3.99
N GLU A 232 39.81 -4.58 5.05
CA GLU A 232 40.48 -5.06 6.27
C GLU A 232 41.47 -6.20 5.97
N LYS A 233 41.05 -7.21 5.20
CA LYS A 233 41.93 -8.35 4.84
C LYS A 233 43.11 -7.93 3.98
N LEU A 234 42.89 -7.05 3.00
CA LEU A 234 43.94 -6.54 2.14
C LEU A 234 44.92 -5.65 2.93
N SER A 235 44.43 -4.83 3.87
CA SER A 235 45.27 -4.03 4.75
C SER A 235 46.17 -4.90 5.63
N GLU A 236 45.63 -5.98 6.22
CA GLU A 236 46.42 -6.97 6.99
C GLU A 236 47.45 -7.70 6.12
N GLU A 237 47.13 -8.01 4.86
CA GLU A 237 48.06 -8.64 3.92
C GLU A 237 49.21 -7.70 3.55
N VAL A 238 48.91 -6.44 3.22
CA VAL A 238 49.92 -5.40 2.94
C VAL A 238 50.85 -5.22 4.15
N GLN A 239 50.30 -5.13 5.36
CA GLN A 239 51.12 -4.98 6.57
C GLN A 239 52.06 -6.17 6.77
N ARG A 240 51.58 -7.41 6.62
CA ARG A 240 52.42 -8.61 6.73
C ARG A 240 53.53 -8.64 5.69
N LEU A 241 53.24 -8.26 4.45
CA LEU A 241 54.25 -8.18 3.40
C LEU A 241 55.30 -7.10 3.70
N GLN A 242 54.90 -5.94 4.25
CA GLN A 242 55.82 -4.88 4.67
C GLN A 242 56.75 -5.33 5.81
N GLU A 243 56.24 -6.11 6.76
CA GLU A 243 57.04 -6.75 7.81
C GLU A 243 58.04 -7.76 7.23
N GLU A 244 57.62 -8.57 6.26
CA GLU A 244 58.50 -9.52 5.56
C GLU A 244 59.60 -8.82 4.76
N VAL A 245 59.28 -7.72 4.06
CA VAL A 245 60.27 -6.87 3.38
C VAL A 245 61.28 -6.31 4.38
N SER A 246 60.83 -5.86 5.55
CA SER A 246 61.70 -5.30 6.59
C SER A 246 62.67 -6.36 7.12
N SER A 247 62.17 -7.56 7.43
CA SER A 247 62.98 -8.72 7.86
C SER A 247 63.98 -9.17 6.79
N THR A 248 63.55 -9.20 5.53
CA THR A 248 64.41 -9.60 4.40
C THR A 248 65.50 -8.55 4.13
N ARG A 249 65.20 -7.25 4.27
CA ARG A 249 66.20 -6.16 4.19
C ARG A 249 67.24 -6.25 5.31
N GLU A 250 66.83 -6.63 6.51
CA GLU A 250 67.76 -6.85 7.62
C GLU A 250 68.70 -8.03 7.33
N SER A 251 68.16 -9.14 6.82
CA SER A 251 68.95 -10.30 6.38
C SER A 251 69.96 -9.94 5.28
N LEU A 252 69.55 -9.15 4.29
CA LEU A 252 70.43 -8.66 3.22
C LEU A 252 71.60 -7.82 3.76
N LYS A 253 71.32 -6.98 4.77
CA LYS A 253 72.35 -6.16 5.44
C LYS A 253 73.35 -7.03 6.19
N GLU A 254 72.88 -8.06 6.89
CA GLU A 254 73.76 -9.04 7.56
C GLU A 254 74.65 -9.77 6.56
N GLN A 255 74.08 -10.31 5.47
CA GLN A 255 74.83 -10.97 4.40
C GLN A 255 75.87 -10.05 3.76
N SER A 256 75.52 -8.78 3.51
CA SER A 256 76.43 -7.77 2.97
C SER A 256 77.61 -7.51 3.92
N SER A 257 77.37 -7.48 5.23
CA SER A 257 78.43 -7.35 6.22
C SER A 257 79.36 -8.56 6.23
N ARG A 258 78.80 -9.78 6.13
CA ARG A 258 79.56 -11.03 6.02
C ARG A 258 80.43 -11.05 4.76
N LYS A 259 79.88 -10.63 3.61
CA LYS A 259 80.63 -10.46 2.36
C LYS A 259 81.84 -9.56 2.55
N SER A 260 81.66 -8.40 3.20
CA SER A 260 82.75 -7.46 3.45
C SER A 260 83.87 -8.05 4.32
N ILE A 261 83.52 -8.83 5.36
CA ILE A 261 84.49 -9.53 6.21
C ILE A 261 85.28 -10.57 5.41
N ILE A 262 84.61 -11.35 4.57
CA ILE A 262 85.28 -12.36 3.72
C ILE A 262 86.25 -11.67 2.73
N GLN A 263 85.83 -10.58 2.09
CA GLN A 263 86.68 -9.80 1.20
C GLN A 263 87.93 -9.26 1.93
N GLN A 264 87.78 -8.74 3.15
CA GLN A 264 88.89 -8.29 3.97
C GLN A 264 89.88 -9.42 4.29
N ASN A 265 89.37 -10.62 4.61
CA ASN A 265 90.20 -11.80 4.86
C ASN A 265 90.98 -12.21 3.60
N ILE A 266 90.33 -12.22 2.44
CA ILE A 266 90.98 -12.51 1.15
C ILE A 266 92.11 -11.52 0.89
N THR A 267 91.88 -10.21 1.05
CA THR A 267 92.93 -9.18 0.88
C THR A 267 94.10 -9.43 1.82
N SER A 268 93.83 -9.69 3.11
CA SER A 268 94.86 -10.01 4.10
C SER A 268 95.65 -11.28 3.73
N PHE A 269 95.01 -12.33 3.21
CA PHE A 269 95.69 -13.53 2.74
C PHE A 269 96.56 -13.25 1.51
N MET A 270 96.07 -12.46 0.55
CA MET A 270 96.84 -12.05 -0.62
C MET A 270 98.06 -11.22 -0.25
N ASP A 271 97.95 -10.29 0.69
CA ASP A 271 99.07 -9.49 1.19
C ASP A 271 100.16 -10.38 1.82
N LYS A 272 99.76 -11.40 2.60
CA LYS A 272 100.70 -12.38 3.19
C LYS A 272 101.37 -13.23 2.13
N ILE A 273 100.62 -13.72 1.12
CA ILE A 273 101.18 -14.48 0.00
C ILE A 273 102.20 -13.63 -0.74
N MET A 274 101.86 -12.38 -1.08
CA MET A 274 102.75 -11.46 -1.78
C MET A 274 104.03 -11.16 -0.98
N PHE A 275 103.92 -11.02 0.34
CA PHE A 275 105.09 -10.88 1.22
C PHE A 275 106.01 -12.12 1.14
N ILE A 276 105.43 -13.33 1.26
CA ILE A 276 106.17 -14.59 1.16
C ILE A 276 106.83 -14.73 -0.22
N GLU A 277 106.11 -14.42 -1.30
CA GLU A 277 106.62 -14.46 -2.68
C GLU A 277 107.78 -13.50 -2.91
N LYS A 278 107.80 -12.35 -2.23
CA LYS A 278 108.92 -11.42 -2.26
C LYS A 278 110.11 -11.90 -1.44
N ARG A 279 109.88 -12.51 -0.26
CA ARG A 279 110.94 -12.97 0.65
C ARG A 279 111.63 -14.27 0.18
N MET A 280 110.90 -15.16 -0.50
CA MET A 280 111.47 -16.43 -0.97
C MET A 280 112.70 -16.26 -1.88
N PRO A 281 112.69 -15.41 -2.93
CA PRO A 281 113.87 -15.15 -3.76
C PRO A 281 115.05 -14.56 -2.98
N GLU A 282 114.79 -13.71 -1.98
CA GLU A 282 115.82 -13.13 -1.12
C GLU A 282 116.51 -14.22 -0.29
N LEU A 283 115.72 -15.09 0.36
CA LEU A 283 116.25 -16.24 1.11
C LEU A 283 116.98 -17.23 0.19
N GLU A 284 116.51 -17.44 -1.04
CA GLU A 284 117.19 -18.28 -2.03
C GLU A 284 118.57 -17.71 -2.40
N ALA A 285 118.68 -16.38 -2.54
CA ALA A 285 119.94 -15.69 -2.78
C ALA A 285 120.88 -15.76 -1.55
N GLU A 286 120.36 -15.49 -0.35
CA GLU A 286 121.11 -15.60 0.92
C GLU A 286 121.65 -17.03 1.13
N LYS A 287 120.83 -18.06 0.85
CA LYS A 287 121.23 -19.48 0.88
C LYS A 287 122.39 -19.77 -0.08
N LYS A 288 122.34 -19.25 -1.31
CA LYS A 288 123.42 -19.44 -2.31
C LYS A 288 124.73 -18.80 -1.84
N VAL A 289 124.67 -17.62 -1.22
CA VAL A 289 125.84 -16.92 -0.65
C VAL A 289 126.41 -17.67 0.57
N ALA A 290 125.55 -18.16 1.47
CA ALA A 290 125.98 -18.96 2.61
C ALA A 290 126.64 -20.28 2.19
N ALA A 291 126.12 -20.93 1.15
CA ALA A 291 126.71 -22.14 0.58
C ALA A 291 128.06 -21.87 -0.12
N SER A 292 128.18 -20.77 -0.88
CA SER A 292 129.42 -20.40 -1.60
C SER A 292 130.55 -20.00 -0.65
N THR A 293 130.21 -19.44 0.51
CA THR A 293 131.16 -19.13 1.61
C THR A 293 131.46 -20.34 2.51
N ARG A 294 130.99 -21.54 2.14
CA ARG A 294 131.14 -22.81 2.89
C ARG A 294 130.53 -22.79 4.30
N ASN A 295 129.59 -21.89 4.56
CA ASN A 295 128.82 -21.86 5.80
C ASN A 295 127.57 -22.76 5.69
N PHE A 296 127.79 -24.08 5.68
CA PHE A 296 126.74 -25.08 5.47
C PHE A 296 125.67 -25.10 6.57
N LYS A 297 126.01 -24.69 7.81
CA LYS A 297 125.02 -24.58 8.90
C LYS A 297 124.01 -23.49 8.61
N GLU A 298 124.48 -22.33 8.16
CA GLU A 298 123.62 -21.21 7.80
C GLU A 298 122.79 -21.52 6.56
N ALA A 299 123.41 -22.10 5.52
CA ALA A 299 122.68 -22.54 4.33
C ALA A 299 121.59 -23.59 4.65
N GLY A 300 121.85 -24.50 5.62
CA GLY A 300 120.88 -25.47 6.10
C GLY A 300 119.72 -24.84 6.88
N ARG A 301 119.99 -23.82 7.71
CA ARG A 301 118.94 -23.06 8.41
C ARG A 301 118.05 -22.31 7.42
N ILE A 302 118.65 -21.57 6.49
CA ILE A 302 117.92 -20.81 5.47
C ILE A 302 117.09 -21.76 4.59
N ALA A 303 117.61 -22.95 4.25
CA ALA A 303 116.83 -23.95 3.51
C ALA A 303 115.62 -24.49 4.30
N ALA A 304 115.73 -24.64 5.61
CA ALA A 304 114.61 -25.03 6.47
C ALA A 304 113.56 -23.91 6.57
N GLU A 305 114.00 -22.65 6.69
CA GLU A 305 113.13 -21.46 6.66
C GLU A 305 112.37 -21.37 5.33
N LEU A 306 113.06 -21.54 4.19
CA LEU A 306 112.47 -21.52 2.86
C LEU A 306 111.39 -22.62 2.70
N LYS A 307 111.66 -23.83 3.21
CA LYS A 307 110.67 -24.92 3.22
C LYS A 307 109.47 -24.59 4.12
N SER A 308 109.70 -23.99 5.28
CA SER A 308 108.63 -23.56 6.20
C SER A 308 107.76 -22.47 5.57
N LEU A 309 108.38 -21.46 4.97
CA LEU A 309 107.69 -20.35 4.29
C LEU A 309 106.86 -20.87 3.12
N ASN A 310 107.36 -21.85 2.36
CA ASN A 310 106.62 -22.47 1.27
C ASN A 310 105.40 -23.26 1.77
N LEU A 311 105.52 -24.02 2.86
CA LEU A 311 104.38 -24.70 3.48
C LEU A 311 103.33 -23.72 4.00
N GLU A 312 103.77 -22.60 4.57
CA GLU A 312 102.87 -21.51 5.00
C GLU A 312 102.16 -20.86 3.80
N LYS A 313 102.86 -20.64 2.69
CA LYS A 313 102.25 -20.18 1.44
C LYS A 313 101.17 -21.14 0.96
N ASP A 314 101.49 -22.43 0.84
CA ASP A 314 100.54 -23.45 0.37
C ASP A 314 99.29 -23.49 1.28
N LYS A 315 99.49 -23.35 2.59
CA LYS A 315 98.38 -23.27 3.57
C LYS A 315 97.52 -22.03 3.35
N ILE A 316 98.11 -20.83 3.25
CA ILE A 316 97.38 -19.58 3.02
C ILE A 316 96.67 -19.61 1.66
N GLN A 317 97.26 -20.26 0.65
CA GLN A 317 96.64 -20.42 -0.66
C GLN A 317 95.39 -21.31 -0.61
N ILE A 318 95.40 -22.37 0.20
CA ILE A 318 94.20 -23.19 0.47
C ILE A 318 93.13 -22.36 1.20
N GLU A 319 93.51 -21.62 2.26
CA GLU A 319 92.60 -20.73 3.00
C GLU A 319 92.00 -19.65 2.08
N THR A 320 92.77 -19.12 1.13
CA THR A 320 92.31 -18.15 0.12
C THR A 320 91.30 -18.78 -0.84
N GLY A 321 91.55 -20.01 -1.29
CA GLY A 321 90.61 -20.76 -2.12
C GLY A 321 89.27 -21.03 -1.41
N GLN A 322 89.32 -21.37 -0.12
CA GLN A 322 88.13 -21.54 0.71
C GLN A 322 87.36 -20.24 0.89
N ALA A 323 88.05 -19.14 1.24
CA ALA A 323 87.42 -17.83 1.39
C ALA A 323 86.79 -17.32 0.07
N ASN A 324 87.41 -17.59 -1.09
CA ASN A 324 86.83 -17.26 -2.40
C ASN A 324 85.54 -18.07 -2.68
N ALA A 325 85.50 -19.37 -2.35
CA ALA A 325 84.28 -20.17 -2.50
C ALA A 325 83.16 -19.70 -1.55
N GLU A 326 83.51 -19.30 -0.32
CA GLU A 326 82.56 -18.68 0.61
C GLU A 326 82.07 -17.32 0.12
N LEU A 327 82.94 -16.53 -0.53
CA LEU A 327 82.56 -15.25 -1.15
C LEU A 327 81.54 -15.46 -2.27
N GLU A 328 81.81 -16.38 -3.20
CA GLU A 328 80.91 -16.70 -4.30
C GLU A 328 79.54 -17.16 -3.78
N LYS A 329 79.52 -18.00 -2.75
CA LYS A 329 78.29 -18.42 -2.08
C LYS A 329 77.54 -17.24 -1.46
N ALA A 330 78.23 -16.36 -0.74
CA ALA A 330 77.62 -15.19 -0.13
C ALA A 330 77.05 -14.21 -1.18
N GLU A 331 77.70 -14.09 -2.35
CA GLU A 331 77.21 -13.28 -3.47
C GLU A 331 75.94 -13.86 -4.09
N GLN A 332 75.87 -15.18 -4.24
CA GLN A 332 74.66 -15.87 -4.70
C GLN A 332 73.49 -15.70 -3.72
N GLU A 333 73.72 -15.90 -2.42
CA GLU A 333 72.71 -15.69 -1.36
C GLU A 333 72.18 -14.24 -1.35
N ILE A 334 73.06 -13.25 -1.56
CA ILE A 334 72.68 -11.83 -1.68
C ILE A 334 71.79 -11.62 -2.91
N GLU A 335 72.15 -12.18 -4.07
CA GLU A 335 71.36 -12.00 -5.30
C GLU A 335 69.98 -12.66 -5.20
N GLU A 336 69.89 -13.84 -4.59
CA GLU A 336 68.61 -14.50 -4.29
C GLU A 336 67.74 -13.66 -3.35
N THR A 337 68.35 -13.08 -2.30
CA THR A 337 67.65 -12.20 -1.35
C THR A 337 67.15 -10.91 -2.01
N ILE A 338 67.92 -10.33 -2.94
CA ILE A 338 67.49 -9.17 -3.74
C ILE A 338 66.31 -9.52 -4.66
N LYS A 339 66.35 -10.68 -5.33
CA LYS A 339 65.22 -11.16 -6.16
C LYS A 339 63.95 -11.31 -5.32
N ARG A 340 64.05 -11.94 -4.15
CA ARG A 340 62.92 -12.06 -3.21
C ARG A 340 62.38 -10.70 -2.77
N LEU A 341 63.24 -9.72 -2.50
CA LEU A 341 62.79 -8.36 -2.17
C LEU A 341 62.00 -7.71 -3.30
N GLN A 342 62.47 -7.85 -4.54
CA GLN A 342 61.76 -7.33 -5.72
C GLN A 342 60.40 -8.00 -5.92
N GLU A 343 60.32 -9.32 -5.69
CA GLU A 343 59.06 -10.07 -5.73
C GLU A 343 58.07 -9.58 -4.66
N LEU A 344 58.53 -9.39 -3.41
CA LEU A 344 57.71 -8.89 -2.32
C LEU A 344 57.24 -7.44 -2.58
N GLU A 345 58.10 -6.57 -3.10
CA GLU A 345 57.73 -5.19 -3.47
C GLU A 345 56.67 -5.18 -4.59
N GLY A 346 56.77 -6.10 -5.56
CA GLY A 346 55.77 -6.29 -6.60
C GLY A 346 54.41 -6.78 -6.05
N LEU A 347 54.43 -7.70 -5.08
CA LEU A 347 53.22 -8.18 -4.41
C LEU A 347 52.55 -7.07 -3.60
N ILE A 348 53.33 -6.29 -2.82
CA ILE A 348 52.82 -5.13 -2.07
C ILE A 348 52.13 -4.16 -3.02
N PHE A 349 52.78 -3.79 -4.13
CA PHE A 349 52.20 -2.87 -5.10
C PHE A 349 50.86 -3.38 -5.68
N SER A 350 50.78 -4.67 -6.02
CA SER A 350 49.53 -5.29 -6.50
C SER A 350 48.43 -5.23 -5.44
N LYS A 351 48.76 -5.55 -4.18
CA LYS A 351 47.80 -5.58 -3.07
C LYS A 351 47.34 -4.20 -2.64
N GLU A 352 48.23 -3.20 -2.64
CA GLU A 352 47.89 -1.80 -2.43
C GLU A 352 46.97 -1.27 -3.53
N LYS A 353 47.14 -1.72 -4.79
CA LYS A 353 46.21 -1.40 -5.88
C LYS A 353 44.82 -2.01 -5.62
N GLU A 354 44.73 -3.30 -5.31
CA GLU A 354 43.47 -3.97 -4.95
C GLU A 354 42.77 -3.29 -3.77
N LEU A 355 43.53 -2.93 -2.73
CA LEU A 355 43.05 -2.21 -1.54
C LEU A 355 42.44 -0.86 -1.92
N SER A 356 43.13 -0.12 -2.79
CA SER A 356 42.69 1.20 -3.24
C SER A 356 41.41 1.14 -4.08
N VAL A 357 41.25 0.10 -4.91
CA VAL A 357 40.00 -0.16 -5.67
C VAL A 357 38.84 -0.42 -4.72
N SER A 358 39.02 -1.34 -3.77
CA SER A 358 37.96 -1.70 -2.81
C SER A 358 37.54 -0.48 -1.96
N ARG A 359 38.51 0.30 -1.48
CA ARG A 359 38.26 1.54 -0.74
C ARG A 359 37.56 2.60 -1.59
N PHE A 360 37.95 2.76 -2.87
CA PHE A 360 37.29 3.67 -3.80
C PHE A 360 35.80 3.33 -3.99
N GLN A 361 35.48 2.05 -4.20
CA GLN A 361 34.09 1.58 -4.34
C GLN A 361 33.29 1.83 -3.05
N ARG A 362 33.87 1.54 -1.88
CA ARG A 362 33.23 1.80 -0.58
C ARG A 362 32.91 3.28 -0.39
N LEU A 363 33.87 4.17 -0.67
CA LEU A 363 33.70 5.62 -0.53
C LEU A 363 32.64 6.17 -1.49
N ARG A 364 32.48 5.58 -2.68
CA ARG A 364 31.37 5.93 -3.58
C ARG A 364 30.01 5.61 -2.95
N ILE A 365 29.87 4.43 -2.35
CA ILE A 365 28.64 4.04 -1.63
C ILE A 365 28.42 4.96 -0.42
N ASP A 366 29.46 5.29 0.35
CA ASP A 366 29.38 6.21 1.49
C ASP A 366 28.88 7.60 1.05
N SER A 367 29.51 8.19 0.03
CA SER A 367 29.11 9.49 -0.52
C SER A 367 27.68 9.48 -1.08
N GLY A 368 27.33 8.43 -1.82
CA GLY A 368 26.00 8.26 -2.38
C GLY A 368 24.91 8.12 -1.32
N THR A 369 25.15 7.29 -0.31
CA THR A 369 24.24 7.10 0.84
C THR A 369 24.08 8.41 1.62
N ALA A 370 25.17 9.13 1.91
CA ALA A 370 25.11 10.43 2.58
C ALA A 370 24.33 11.47 1.76
N LYS A 371 24.45 11.48 0.42
CA LYS A 371 23.63 12.33 -0.48
C LYS A 371 22.14 11.97 -0.43
N ALA A 372 21.81 10.68 -0.34
CA ALA A 372 20.44 10.20 -0.22
C ALA A 372 19.81 10.59 1.13
N GLU A 373 20.52 10.35 2.23
CA GLU A 373 20.08 10.75 3.57
C GLU A 373 19.98 12.28 3.70
N ARG A 374 20.90 13.04 3.07
CA ARG A 374 20.79 14.50 3.00
C ARG A 374 19.51 14.93 2.30
N SER A 375 19.12 14.24 1.23
CA SER A 375 17.88 14.55 0.50
C SER A 375 16.66 14.31 1.40
N ALA A 376 16.72 13.28 2.26
CA ALA A 376 15.72 13.03 3.29
C ALA A 376 15.66 14.14 4.34
N ALA A 377 16.81 14.52 4.89
CA ALA A 377 16.91 15.60 5.87
C ALA A 377 16.37 16.93 5.31
N LEU A 378 16.65 17.25 4.04
CA LEU A 378 16.10 18.43 3.37
C LEU A 378 14.57 18.36 3.22
N GLU A 379 14.03 17.20 2.84
CA GLU A 379 12.59 16.99 2.72
C GLU A 379 11.89 17.14 4.09
N LEU A 380 12.54 16.68 5.15
CA LEU A 380 12.09 16.82 6.54
C LEU A 380 12.41 18.19 7.14
N SER A 381 12.99 19.11 6.37
CA SER A 381 13.40 20.46 6.81
C SER A 381 14.43 20.46 7.96
N ASP A 382 15.18 19.38 8.14
CA ASP A 382 16.32 19.30 9.05
C ASP A 382 17.59 19.80 8.36
N LEU A 383 17.79 21.12 8.41
CA LEU A 383 18.93 21.78 7.77
C LEU A 383 20.26 21.50 8.47
N GLU A 384 20.27 21.18 9.76
CA GLU A 384 21.50 20.89 10.49
C GLU A 384 22.05 19.53 10.03
N GLU A 385 21.21 18.51 10.05
CA GLU A 385 21.55 17.17 9.58
C GLU A 385 21.91 17.19 8.08
N ALA A 386 21.13 17.91 7.25
CA ALA A 386 21.42 18.02 5.82
C ALA A 386 22.79 18.66 5.52
N ASN A 387 23.29 19.56 6.38
CA ASN A 387 24.61 20.17 6.22
C ASN A 387 25.73 19.21 6.67
N LEU A 388 25.53 18.49 7.78
CA LEU A 388 26.49 17.47 8.23
C LEU A 388 26.67 16.37 7.18
N LEU A 389 25.57 15.86 6.62
CA LEU A 389 25.60 14.84 5.57
C LEU A 389 26.19 15.36 4.26
N LEU A 390 26.10 16.66 3.98
CA LEU A 390 26.80 17.27 2.85
C LEU A 390 28.31 17.23 3.03
N GLU A 391 28.79 17.55 4.23
CA GLU A 391 30.21 17.51 4.58
C GLU A 391 30.75 16.07 4.48
N GLU A 392 30.03 15.10 5.04
CA GLU A 392 30.38 13.66 4.95
C GLU A 392 30.45 13.20 3.49
N ALA A 393 29.44 13.53 2.69
CA ALA A 393 29.41 13.17 1.27
C ALA A 393 30.59 13.77 0.49
N GLN A 394 30.96 15.01 0.78
CA GLN A 394 32.07 15.72 0.14
C GLN A 394 33.43 15.20 0.60
N GLU A 395 33.58 14.81 1.87
CA GLU A 395 34.79 14.21 2.39
C GLU A 395 35.05 12.86 1.70
N ALA A 396 34.03 11.99 1.66
CA ALA A 396 34.12 10.69 0.98
C ALA A 396 34.43 10.84 -0.52
N GLU A 397 33.79 11.80 -1.20
CA GLU A 397 34.03 12.10 -2.62
C GLU A 397 35.45 12.65 -2.86
N SER A 398 35.93 13.53 -1.99
CA SER A 398 37.30 14.05 -2.05
C SER A 398 38.35 12.96 -1.86
N GLU A 399 38.10 12.02 -0.96
CA GLU A 399 38.99 10.88 -0.74
C GLU A 399 38.96 9.90 -1.93
N ALA A 400 37.78 9.60 -2.46
CA ALA A 400 37.62 8.76 -3.65
C ALA A 400 38.35 9.35 -4.87
N GLU A 401 38.22 10.66 -5.10
CA GLU A 401 38.95 11.40 -6.16
C GLU A 401 40.47 11.30 -6.00
N LYS A 402 40.99 11.43 -4.77
CA LYS A 402 42.43 11.26 -4.50
C LYS A 402 42.92 9.86 -4.83
N LEU A 403 42.17 8.82 -4.45
CA LEU A 403 42.50 7.43 -4.74
C LEU A 403 42.47 7.16 -6.25
N LYS A 404 41.46 7.68 -6.96
CA LYS A 404 41.33 7.59 -8.42
C LYS A 404 42.56 8.15 -9.12
N LEU A 405 43.00 9.36 -8.74
CA LEU A 405 44.18 10.01 -9.30
C LEU A 405 45.48 9.28 -8.97
N THR A 406 45.63 8.80 -7.74
CA THR A 406 46.87 8.17 -7.26
C THR A 406 47.09 6.78 -7.87
N CYS A 407 46.02 6.01 -8.04
CA CYS A 407 46.09 4.63 -8.53
C CYS A 407 45.80 4.50 -10.04
N GLY A 408 45.53 5.62 -10.74
CA GLY A 408 45.22 5.61 -12.17
C GLY A 408 43.97 4.80 -12.51
N LEU A 409 43.01 4.73 -11.57
CA LEU A 409 41.78 3.99 -11.75
C LEU A 409 40.96 4.70 -12.84
N LYS A 410 40.86 4.09 -14.02
CA LYS A 410 39.88 4.52 -15.03
C LYS A 410 38.50 4.06 -14.58
N GLU A 411 37.47 4.85 -14.90
CA GLU A 411 36.06 4.50 -14.68
C GLU A 411 35.67 3.16 -15.33
N GLU A 412 36.48 2.64 -16.26
CA GLU A 412 36.18 1.48 -17.10
C GLU A 412 36.87 0.17 -16.68
N GLU A 413 37.78 0.14 -15.71
CA GLU A 413 38.61 -1.07 -15.47
C GLU A 413 37.98 -2.15 -14.58
N ASP A 414 36.80 -1.92 -13.99
CA ASP A 414 36.04 -2.97 -13.28
C ASP A 414 34.54 -2.85 -13.58
N GLY A 415 34.10 -3.45 -14.71
CA GLY A 415 32.76 -3.97 -14.93
C GLY A 415 31.59 -2.97 -15.03
N GLU A 416 31.11 -2.77 -16.26
CA GLU A 416 29.70 -2.54 -16.63
C GLU A 416 28.73 -2.14 -15.50
N ASP A 417 28.60 -0.83 -15.25
CA ASP A 417 27.43 -0.06 -15.68
C ASP A 417 27.50 1.34 -15.05
N GLU A 418 27.58 2.36 -15.91
CA GLU A 418 27.19 3.74 -15.59
C GLU A 418 25.66 3.84 -15.36
N ALA A 419 25.05 2.87 -14.70
CA ALA A 419 23.83 3.13 -13.98
C ALA A 419 24.24 4.12 -12.90
N LYS A 420 23.78 5.37 -13.02
CA LYS A 420 23.78 6.33 -11.92
C LYS A 420 23.32 5.57 -10.69
N GLU A 421 24.24 5.22 -9.79
CA GLU A 421 23.89 4.54 -8.54
C GLU A 421 23.05 5.55 -7.76
N CYS A 422 21.74 5.44 -7.92
CA CYS A 422 20.80 6.28 -7.24
C CYS A 422 20.55 5.63 -5.89
N PHE A 423 21.16 6.21 -4.86
CA PHE A 423 20.99 5.75 -3.49
C PHE A 423 19.68 6.32 -2.94
N VAL A 424 19.03 5.53 -2.08
CA VAL A 424 17.74 5.87 -1.48
C VAL A 424 17.85 5.85 0.04
N SER A 425 17.28 6.86 0.69
CA SER A 425 17.19 6.92 2.15
C SER A 425 16.00 6.11 2.66
N MET A 426 16.21 5.39 3.76
CA MET A 426 15.14 4.65 4.45
C MET A 426 14.07 5.59 5.03
N GLU A 427 14.45 6.82 5.38
CA GLU A 427 13.54 7.83 5.91
C GLU A 427 12.57 8.32 4.81
N LEU A 428 13.06 8.48 3.57
CA LEU A 428 12.19 8.81 2.43
C LEU A 428 11.22 7.68 2.10
N ILE A 429 11.67 6.42 2.17
CA ILE A 429 10.80 5.25 1.95
C ILE A 429 9.67 5.23 2.98
N ALA A 430 9.95 5.56 4.25
CA ALA A 430 8.95 5.60 5.32
C ALA A 430 7.97 6.78 5.18
N THR A 431 8.45 7.94 4.73
CA THR A 431 7.67 9.19 4.75
C THR A 431 6.88 9.45 3.48
N PHE A 432 7.34 8.92 2.33
CA PHE A 432 6.65 9.12 1.06
C PHE A 432 5.38 8.29 0.93
N GLY A 433 4.37 8.92 0.31
CA GLY A 433 3.17 8.26 -0.18
C GLY A 433 3.34 7.76 -1.62
N LEU A 434 2.32 7.09 -2.15
CA LEU A 434 2.35 6.31 -3.40
C LEU A 434 3.10 6.99 -4.56
N LYS A 435 2.71 8.22 -4.94
CA LYS A 435 3.30 8.91 -6.10
C LYS A 435 4.81 9.15 -5.96
N LYS A 436 5.24 9.65 -4.79
CA LYS A 436 6.67 9.91 -4.54
C LYS A 436 7.46 8.61 -4.38
N LEU A 437 6.85 7.54 -3.86
CA LEU A 437 7.46 6.21 -3.83
C LEU A 437 7.64 5.62 -5.22
N GLN A 438 6.70 5.84 -6.14
CA GLN A 438 6.84 5.43 -7.55
C GLN A 438 8.01 6.17 -8.21
N GLU A 439 8.09 7.50 -8.05
CA GLU A 439 9.22 8.30 -8.56
C GLU A 439 10.57 7.82 -7.98
N LEU A 440 10.61 7.49 -6.70
CA LEU A 440 11.80 6.97 -6.03
C LEU A 440 12.18 5.59 -6.55
N ALA A 441 11.20 4.69 -6.77
CA ALA A 441 11.42 3.37 -7.35
C ALA A 441 11.92 3.43 -8.80
N GLU A 442 11.44 4.38 -9.60
CA GLU A 442 11.91 4.60 -10.98
C GLU A 442 13.36 5.11 -11.04
N SER A 443 13.85 5.75 -9.97
CA SER A 443 15.22 6.26 -9.90
C SER A 443 16.26 5.17 -9.63
N VAL A 444 15.83 4.03 -9.10
CA VAL A 444 16.70 2.91 -8.70
C VAL A 444 16.82 1.90 -9.84
N PRO A 445 18.01 1.33 -10.09
CA PRO A 445 18.17 0.26 -11.09
C PRO A 445 17.34 -0.99 -10.71
N SER A 446 16.60 -1.51 -11.69
CA SER A 446 15.66 -2.63 -11.55
C SER A 446 16.30 -3.98 -11.28
#